data_AF-A0A920BL55-F1
#
_entry.id   AF-A0A920BL55-F1
#
_cell.length_a   1.000
_cell.length_b   1.000
_cell.length_c   1.000
_cell.angle_alpha   90.00
_cell.angle_beta   90.00
_cell.angle_gamma   90.00
#
_symmetry.space_group_name_H-M   'P 1'
#
loop_
_entity.id
_entity.type
_entity.pdbx_description
1 polymer ?
#
loop_
_entity_poly.entity_id
_entity_poly.type
_entity_poly.pdbx_seq_one_letter_code
_entity_poly.pdbx_strand_id
1 'polypeptide(L)'
;MDLDTSYKAFIKVISTVPQAKSKLQATKVSRSAVSTIRRVTSRDFEYHYGKKIIEIKPDLIHAHDFHMIGVAVEAARKLRMLGHEIKVVYDAHELVEGLDHLDASVQEYWLNYESQYIHEVDGVVCVSGQQAERLQ
;
A
#
# COMPACT_ATOMS: atom_id res chain seq x y z
N MET A 1 27.04 -0.54 3.79
CA MET A 1 27.72 -0.35 2.50
C MET A 1 26.91 0.70 1.76
N ASP A 2 27.43 1.93 1.67
CA ASP A 2 26.66 3.10 1.26
C ASP A 2 26.20 3.03 -0.21
N LEU A 3 24.95 3.43 -0.44
CA LEU A 3 24.27 3.49 -1.76
C LEU A 3 25.11 4.22 -2.83
N ASP A 4 25.89 5.20 -2.43
CA ASP A 4 26.77 5.97 -3.30
C ASP A 4 27.95 5.13 -3.84
N THR A 5 28.39 4.13 -3.06
CA THR A 5 29.47 3.20 -3.45
C THR A 5 28.97 2.20 -4.50
N SER A 6 27.75 1.69 -4.33
CA SER A 6 27.12 0.78 -5.31
C SER A 6 26.78 1.50 -6.63
N TYR A 7 26.35 2.76 -6.56
CA TYR A 7 26.10 3.60 -7.74
C TYR A 7 27.38 3.89 -8.54
N LYS A 8 28.46 4.28 -7.85
CA LYS A 8 29.77 4.52 -8.48
C LYS A 8 30.38 3.25 -9.07
N ALA A 9 30.22 2.11 -8.40
CA ALA A 9 30.66 0.80 -8.92
C ALA A 9 29.90 0.42 -10.20
N PHE A 10 28.58 0.64 -10.24
CA PHE A 10 27.76 0.38 -11.41
C PHE A 10 28.19 1.24 -12.60
N ILE A 11 28.36 2.56 -12.42
CA ILE A 11 28.82 3.47 -13.50
C ILE A 11 30.20 3.09 -14.04
N LYS A 12 31.13 2.67 -13.17
CA LYS A 12 32.47 2.25 -13.59
C LYS A 12 32.44 1.04 -14.53
N VAL A 13 31.57 0.06 -14.25
CA VAL A 13 31.41 -1.16 -15.07
C VAL A 13 30.85 -0.84 -16.46
N ILE A 14 29.91 0.09 -16.57
CA ILE A 14 29.31 0.48 -17.87
C ILE A 14 30.28 1.35 -18.69
N SER A 15 31.14 2.13 -18.03
CA SER A 15 32.12 3.01 -18.69
C SER A 15 33.27 2.27 -19.39
N THR A 16 33.51 1.00 -19.03
CA THR A 16 34.54 0.13 -19.63
C THR A 16 34.12 -0.56 -20.92
N VAL A 17 32.87 -0.38 -21.38
CA VAL A 17 32.36 -0.98 -22.62
C VAL A 17 32.51 0.03 -23.77
N PRO A 18 33.35 -0.24 -24.81
CA PRO A 18 33.68 0.76 -25.84
C PRO A 18 32.49 1.28 -26.66
N GLN A 19 31.39 0.51 -26.75
CA GLN A 19 30.20 0.87 -27.52
C GLN A 19 29.18 1.76 -26.77
N ALA A 20 29.44 2.13 -25.51
CA ALA A 20 28.47 2.87 -24.69
C ALA A 20 28.61 4.41 -24.75
N LYS A 21 29.50 4.96 -25.58
CA LYS A 21 29.76 6.42 -25.62
C LYS A 21 28.79 7.24 -26.47
N SER A 22 27.89 6.62 -27.25
CA SER A 22 27.02 7.37 -28.20
C SER A 22 25.53 7.42 -27.85
N LYS A 23 25.10 6.95 -26.67
CA LYS A 23 23.67 6.97 -26.29
C LYS A 23 23.35 7.61 -24.92
N LEU A 24 24.25 8.45 -24.40
CA LEU A 24 24.05 9.12 -23.11
C LEU A 24 23.37 10.50 -23.18
N GLN A 25 22.79 10.88 -24.32
CA GLN A 25 21.99 12.11 -24.46
C GLN A 25 20.60 11.84 -25.03
N ALA A 26 19.90 10.82 -24.54
CA ALA A 26 18.45 10.73 -24.74
C ALA A 26 17.92 9.60 -23.88
N THR A 27 17.39 9.92 -22.72
CA THR A 27 16.12 9.35 -22.29
C THR A 27 15.66 10.14 -21.07
N LYS A 28 14.72 11.05 -21.32
CA LYS A 28 13.74 11.47 -20.32
C LYS A 28 13.28 10.20 -19.61
N VAL A 29 13.68 10.03 -18.35
CA VAL A 29 13.03 9.08 -17.46
C VAL A 29 11.56 9.50 -17.47
N SER A 30 10.74 8.69 -18.14
CA SER A 30 9.36 9.02 -18.39
C SER A 30 8.66 9.14 -17.03
N ARG A 31 7.76 10.10 -16.88
CA ARG A 31 6.87 10.20 -15.70
C ARG A 31 6.15 8.88 -15.38
N SER A 32 6.08 7.95 -16.35
CA SER A 32 5.58 6.59 -16.18
C SER A 32 6.47 5.70 -15.30
N ALA A 33 7.80 5.86 -15.28
CA ALA A 33 8.68 5.08 -14.40
C ALA A 33 8.47 5.42 -12.91
N VAL A 34 8.15 6.69 -12.62
CA VAL A 34 7.79 7.15 -11.26
C VAL A 34 6.43 6.56 -10.84
N SER A 35 5.47 6.41 -11.76
CA SER A 35 4.18 5.76 -11.48
C SER A 35 4.31 4.28 -11.11
N THR A 36 5.33 3.59 -11.65
CA THR A 36 5.60 2.17 -11.35
C THR A 36 6.24 1.98 -9.98
N ILE A 37 7.02 2.97 -9.50
CA ILE A 37 7.64 2.97 -8.17
C ILE A 37 6.61 3.24 -7.06
N ARG A 38 5.44 3.81 -7.39
CA ARG A 38 4.37 4.15 -6.44
C ARG A 38 3.41 2.99 -6.07
N ARG A 39 3.74 1.75 -6.45
CA ARG A 39 2.95 0.52 -6.17
C ARG A 39 3.29 -0.16 -4.83
N VAL A 40 4.05 0.49 -3.95
CA VAL A 40 4.66 -0.13 -2.75
C VAL A 40 4.21 0.56 -1.47
N THR A 41 2.93 0.41 -1.11
CA THR A 41 2.48 0.74 0.24
C THR A 41 1.60 -0.39 0.77
N SER A 42 0.42 -0.62 0.18
CA SER A 42 -0.49 -1.71 0.59
C SER A 42 0.16 -3.10 0.52
N ARG A 43 0.91 -3.39 -0.56
CA ARG A 43 1.65 -4.65 -0.72
C ARG A 43 2.75 -4.84 0.32
N ASP A 44 3.34 -3.74 0.79
CA ASP A 44 4.38 -3.79 1.82
C ASP A 44 3.75 -4.15 3.16
N PHE A 45 2.63 -3.52 3.51
CA PHE A 45 1.85 -3.89 4.69
C PHE A 45 1.37 -5.35 4.63
N GLU A 46 0.80 -5.80 3.51
CA GLU A 46 0.34 -7.19 3.38
C GLU A 46 1.51 -8.19 3.55
N TYR A 47 2.65 -7.91 2.93
CA TYR A 47 3.85 -8.75 3.02
C TYR A 47 4.34 -8.88 4.46
N HIS A 48 4.37 -7.78 5.21
CA HIS A 48 4.89 -7.76 6.58
C HIS A 48 3.90 -8.29 7.62
N TYR A 49 2.61 -7.94 7.52
CA TYR A 49 1.63 -8.22 8.57
C TYR A 49 0.73 -9.41 8.25
N GLY A 50 0.38 -9.65 6.98
CA GLY A 50 -0.64 -10.64 6.59
C GLY A 50 -0.32 -12.05 7.07
N LYS A 51 0.92 -12.51 6.88
CA LYS A 51 1.35 -13.85 7.36
C LYS A 51 1.25 -13.95 8.89
N LYS A 52 1.63 -12.90 9.61
CA LYS A 52 1.65 -12.92 11.08
C LYS A 52 0.24 -12.94 11.67
N ILE A 53 -0.71 -12.22 11.05
CA ILE A 53 -2.13 -12.27 11.43
C ILE A 53 -2.67 -13.69 11.30
N ILE A 54 -2.38 -14.36 10.17
CA ILE A 54 -2.82 -15.74 9.94
C ILE A 54 -2.18 -16.72 10.94
N GLU A 55 -0.93 -16.50 11.34
CA GLU A 55 -0.25 -17.32 12.35
C GLU A 55 -0.89 -17.18 13.74
N ILE A 56 -1.26 -15.95 14.13
CA ILE A 56 -1.85 -15.66 15.44
C ILE A 56 -3.30 -16.17 15.53
N LYS A 57 -4.03 -16.20 14.40
CA LYS A 57 -5.43 -16.63 14.32
C LYS A 57 -6.35 -15.88 15.31
N PRO A 58 -6.39 -14.53 15.25
CA PRO A 58 -7.20 -13.77 16.18
C PRO A 58 -8.70 -13.98 15.91
N ASP A 59 -9.52 -13.79 16.95
CA ASP A 59 -10.99 -13.81 16.83
C ASP A 59 -11.54 -12.51 16.22
N LEU A 60 -10.77 -11.42 16.31
CA LEU A 60 -11.11 -10.08 15.83
C LEU A 60 -9.86 -9.36 15.32
N ILE A 61 -9.98 -8.69 14.17
CA ILE A 61 -8.98 -7.73 13.67
C ILE A 61 -9.59 -6.34 13.72
N HIS A 62 -8.93 -5.43 14.44
CA HIS A 62 -9.24 -3.99 14.42
C HIS A 62 -8.19 -3.30 13.56
N ALA A 63 -8.58 -2.87 12.35
CA ALA A 63 -7.67 -2.32 11.35
C ALA A 63 -7.77 -0.79 11.32
N HIS A 64 -6.68 -0.11 11.68
CA HIS A 64 -6.61 1.35 11.64
C HIS A 64 -6.17 1.86 10.27
N ASP A 65 -6.94 2.82 9.75
CA ASP A 65 -6.74 3.56 8.52
C ASP A 65 -6.77 2.76 7.22
N PHE A 66 -6.99 3.50 6.13
CA PHE A 66 -7.11 3.02 4.76
C PHE A 66 -5.91 2.17 4.29
N HIS A 67 -4.76 2.27 4.95
CA HIS A 67 -3.59 1.45 4.68
C HIS A 67 -3.79 -0.03 5.06
N MET A 68 -4.51 -0.31 6.15
CA MET A 68 -4.58 -1.64 6.76
C MET A 68 -5.87 -2.40 6.45
N ILE A 69 -6.90 -1.75 5.92
CA ILE A 69 -8.20 -2.38 5.66
C ILE A 69 -8.08 -3.62 4.77
N GLY A 70 -7.36 -3.54 3.65
CA GLY A 70 -7.18 -4.68 2.76
C GLY A 70 -6.32 -5.78 3.39
N VAL A 71 -5.31 -5.43 4.20
CA VAL A 71 -4.50 -6.43 4.92
C VAL A 71 -5.36 -7.26 5.88
N ALA A 72 -6.25 -6.59 6.61
CA ALA A 72 -7.17 -7.23 7.55
C ALA A 72 -8.19 -8.12 6.83
N VAL A 73 -8.83 -7.60 5.76
CA VAL A 73 -9.82 -8.35 4.99
C VAL A 73 -9.20 -9.56 4.30
N GLU A 74 -8.01 -9.44 3.69
CA GLU A 74 -7.32 -10.56 3.06
C GLU A 74 -6.90 -11.65 4.07
N ALA A 75 -6.40 -11.25 5.23
CA ALA A 75 -6.06 -12.20 6.29
C ALA A 75 -7.32 -12.90 6.83
N ALA A 76 -8.41 -12.15 7.05
CA ALA A 76 -9.67 -12.70 7.50
C ALA A 76 -10.28 -13.65 6.46
N ARG A 77 -10.26 -13.32 5.16
CA ARG A 77 -10.68 -14.21 4.06
C ARG A 77 -9.94 -15.55 4.14
N LYS A 78 -8.60 -15.50 4.23
CA LYS A 78 -7.76 -16.70 4.33
C LYS A 78 -8.09 -17.53 5.57
N LEU A 79 -8.28 -16.89 6.73
CA LEU A 79 -8.63 -17.57 7.98
C LEU A 79 -10.04 -18.19 7.93
N ARG A 80 -11.03 -17.46 7.39
CA ARG A 80 -12.40 -17.95 7.18
C ARG A 80 -12.43 -19.17 6.26
N MET A 81 -11.64 -19.16 5.18
CA MET A 81 -11.47 -20.32 4.30
C MET A 81 -10.87 -21.54 5.00
N LEU A 82 -10.10 -21.34 6.07
CA LEU A 82 -9.55 -22.39 6.92
C LEU A 82 -10.50 -22.80 8.07
N GLY A 83 -11.73 -22.28 8.10
CA GLY A 83 -12.74 -22.60 9.10
C GLY A 83 -12.60 -21.82 10.41
N HIS A 84 -11.78 -20.77 10.45
CA HIS A 84 -11.68 -19.90 11.62
C HIS A 84 -12.80 -18.85 11.61
N GLU A 85 -13.54 -18.77 12.71
CA GLU A 85 -14.47 -17.67 12.95
C GLU A 85 -13.68 -16.42 13.33
N ILE A 86 -13.82 -15.36 12.54
CA ILE A 86 -13.08 -14.11 12.72
C ILE A 86 -13.90 -12.93 12.22
N LYS A 87 -13.83 -11.83 12.96
CA LYS A 87 -14.45 -10.55 12.62
C LYS A 87 -13.43 -9.49 12.25
N VAL A 88 -13.82 -8.53 11.43
CA VAL A 88 -13.00 -7.38 11.06
C VAL A 88 -13.75 -6.10 11.39
N VAL A 89 -13.13 -5.22 12.17
CA VAL A 89 -13.58 -3.85 12.42
C VAL A 89 -12.60 -2.91 11.74
N TYR A 90 -13.10 -2.04 10.87
CA TYR A 90 -12.33 -0.98 10.26
C TYR A 90 -12.44 0.30 11.08
N ASP A 91 -11.32 0.93 11.39
CA ASP A 91 -11.24 2.21 12.07
C ASP A 91 -10.72 3.26 11.08
N ALA A 92 -11.67 3.96 10.46
CA ALA A 92 -11.42 5.06 9.54
C ALA A 92 -11.01 6.29 10.35
N HIS A 93 -9.76 6.31 10.83
CA HIS A 93 -9.24 7.41 11.63
C HIS A 93 -9.14 8.68 10.78
N GLU A 94 -8.64 8.53 9.56
CA GLU A 94 -8.56 9.58 8.55
C GLU A 94 -9.66 9.46 7.50
N LEU A 95 -10.07 10.60 6.95
CA LEU A 95 -10.94 10.66 5.77
C LEU A 95 -10.07 10.92 4.53
N VAL A 96 -9.87 9.91 3.68
CA VAL A 96 -8.91 9.97 2.57
C VAL A 96 -9.16 11.16 1.65
N GLU A 97 -10.43 11.46 1.32
CA GLU A 97 -10.81 12.61 0.49
C GLU A 97 -10.43 13.98 1.11
N GLY A 98 -10.21 14.03 2.43
CA GLY A 98 -9.80 15.23 3.16
C GLY A 98 -8.29 15.43 3.28
N LEU A 99 -7.47 14.48 2.84
CA LEU A 99 -6.00 14.54 2.97
C LEU A 99 -5.37 15.44 1.89
N ASP A 100 -5.24 16.72 2.19
CA ASP A 100 -4.73 17.78 1.30
C ASP A 100 -3.23 17.68 0.94
N HIS A 101 -2.45 16.96 1.75
CA HIS A 101 -1.02 16.78 1.55
C HIS A 101 -0.67 15.65 0.56
N LEU A 102 -1.66 14.85 0.14
CA LEU A 102 -1.45 13.78 -0.82
C LEU A 102 -1.51 14.30 -2.26
N ASP A 103 -0.61 13.81 -3.12
CA ASP A 103 -0.79 13.98 -4.56
C ASP A 103 -2.13 13.36 -5.00
N ALA A 104 -2.87 14.02 -5.90
CA ALA A 104 -4.19 13.58 -6.34
C ALA A 104 -4.23 12.10 -6.80
N SER A 105 -3.21 11.63 -7.50
CA SER A 105 -3.14 10.22 -7.95
C SER A 105 -2.94 9.21 -6.81
N VAL A 106 -2.36 9.64 -5.68
CA VAL A 106 -2.24 8.82 -4.47
C VAL A 106 -3.54 8.80 -3.69
N GLN A 107 -4.16 9.96 -3.54
CA GLN A 107 -5.45 10.06 -2.88
C GLN A 107 -6.49 9.20 -3.61
N GLU A 108 -6.56 9.30 -4.94
CA GLU A 108 -7.43 8.46 -5.78
C GLU A 108 -7.14 6.96 -5.61
N TYR A 109 -5.85 6.58 -5.56
CA TYR A 109 -5.46 5.20 -5.30
C TYR A 109 -6.01 4.69 -3.96
N TRP A 110 -5.84 5.46 -2.89
CA TRP A 110 -6.29 5.06 -1.56
C TRP A 110 -7.81 5.07 -1.41
N LEU A 111 -8.51 6.03 -2.01
CA LEU A 111 -9.97 6.02 -2.09
C LEU A 111 -10.49 4.75 -2.77
N ASN A 112 -9.91 4.41 -3.93
CA ASN A 112 -10.26 3.19 -4.63
C ASN A 112 -9.91 1.94 -3.80
N TYR A 113 -8.73 1.93 -3.14
CA TYR A 113 -8.32 0.82 -2.28
C TYR A 113 -9.29 0.63 -1.10
N GLU A 114 -9.65 1.69 -0.38
CA GLU A 114 -10.63 1.63 0.72
C GLU A 114 -11.99 1.14 0.25
N SER A 115 -12.50 1.69 -0.86
CA SER A 115 -13.80 1.30 -1.43
C SER A 115 -13.91 -0.19 -1.81
N GLN A 116 -12.78 -0.83 -2.13
CA GLN A 116 -12.75 -2.26 -2.47
C GLN A 116 -13.03 -3.16 -1.27
N TYR A 117 -12.70 -2.72 -0.05
CA TYR A 117 -12.74 -3.57 1.15
C TYR A 117 -13.76 -3.13 2.19
N ILE A 118 -14.19 -1.86 2.18
CA ILE A 118 -15.06 -1.30 3.24
C ILE A 118 -16.41 -2.02 3.37
N HIS A 119 -16.89 -2.69 2.32
CA HIS A 119 -18.13 -3.45 2.36
C HIS A 119 -17.97 -4.90 2.84
N GLU A 120 -16.75 -5.34 3.15
CA GLU A 120 -16.45 -6.70 3.59
C GLU A 120 -16.10 -6.81 5.08
N VAL A 121 -15.95 -5.66 5.74
CA VAL A 121 -15.72 -5.62 7.17
C VAL A 121 -17.04 -5.80 7.91
N ASP A 122 -16.96 -6.31 9.14
CA ASP A 122 -18.12 -6.57 9.98
C ASP A 122 -18.60 -5.31 10.73
N GLY A 123 -17.76 -4.27 10.81
CA GLY A 123 -18.10 -2.98 11.39
C GLY A 123 -17.13 -1.89 11.00
N VAL A 124 -17.60 -0.64 11.02
CA VAL A 124 -16.80 0.56 10.77
C VAL A 124 -16.92 1.48 11.98
N VAL A 125 -15.78 1.95 12.47
CA VAL A 125 -15.65 3.01 13.47
C VAL A 125 -14.98 4.20 12.78
N CYS A 126 -15.41 5.40 13.11
CA CYS A 126 -14.88 6.64 12.57
C CYS A 126 -14.91 7.72 13.65
N VAL A 127 -14.19 8.83 13.45
CA VAL A 127 -13.97 9.81 14.52
C VAL A 127 -15.15 10.78 14.70
N SER A 128 -16.08 10.86 13.75
CA SER A 128 -17.21 11.80 13.81
C SER A 128 -18.41 11.36 12.97
N GLY A 129 -19.59 11.91 13.30
CA GLY A 129 -20.81 11.71 12.51
C GLY A 129 -20.70 12.23 11.06
N GLN A 130 -20.01 13.36 10.84
CA GLN A 130 -19.79 13.85 9.48
C GLN A 130 -18.95 12.88 8.65
N GLN A 131 -17.91 12.28 9.23
CA GLN A 131 -17.12 11.27 8.54
C GLN A 131 -17.96 10.03 8.24
N ALA A 132 -18.82 9.60 9.17
CA ALA A 132 -19.73 8.49 8.96
C ALA A 132 -20.64 8.69 7.74
N GLU A 133 -21.17 9.91 7.53
CA GLU A 133 -21.99 10.25 6.36
C GLU A 133 -21.21 10.17 5.04
N ARG A 134 -19.90 10.43 5.07
CA ARG A 134 -19.03 10.44 3.87
C ARG A 134 -18.53 9.05 3.48
N LEU A 135 -18.55 8.10 4.43
CA LEU A 135 -18.16 6.70 4.22
C LEU A 135 -19.31 5.80 3.73
N GLN A 136 -20.54 6.32 3.64
CA GLN A 136 -21.74 5.61 3.13
C GLN A 136 -21.83 5.63 1.61
#